data_AF-A0A7V3P2K7-F1
#
_entry.id   AF-A0A7V3P2K7-F1
#
_cell.length_a   1.000
_cell.length_b   1.000
_cell.length_c   1.000
_cell.angle_alpha   90.00
_cell.angle_beta   90.00
_cell.angle_gamma   90.00
#
_symmetry.space_group_name_H-M   'P 1'
#
loop_
_entity.id
_entity.type
_entity.pdbx_description
1 polymer ?
#
loop_
_entity_poly.entity_id
_entity_poly.type
_entity_poly.pdbx_seq_one_letter_code
_entity_poly.pdbx_strand_id
1 'polypeptide(L)'
;MLLVRFLTLLPATVENMQHLWSRLGDMPIESHNFFFQGTKGITWLANLGLAAAFAIWPFCRRPKQSNPETSQSRIEAETTTVDLVEWGIRLGQLGKPELAAQRLTRATKINPEDASAYYNLGLALLQTKQYAQAREAFDKAIELCPDLVAAYINLGCTLYAMGEYESALCEFQKAVEKAEDDADAWFGLGCCYLALGNGAESVKAFQQALKLKPSDFQATFNLAYALQK
;
A
#
# COMPACT_ATOMS: atom_id res chain seq x y z
N MET A 1 39.09 56.87 -60.31
CA MET A 1 39.81 56.15 -59.23
C MET A 1 38.76 55.38 -58.45
N LEU A 2 38.49 54.10 -58.77
CA LEU A 2 39.13 52.90 -58.19
C LEU A 2 38.99 52.93 -56.66
N LEU A 3 38.26 52.06 -55.93
CA LEU A 3 38.14 50.59 -55.96
C LEU A 3 37.03 50.20 -54.90
N VAL A 4 36.03 49.34 -55.20
CA VAL A 4 35.91 47.90 -54.75
C VAL A 4 35.37 47.74 -53.30
N ARG A 5 34.37 46.93 -52.90
CA ARG A 5 33.74 45.67 -53.39
C ARG A 5 32.51 45.29 -52.50
N PHE A 6 31.64 44.42 -53.06
CA PHE A 6 30.70 43.41 -52.48
C PHE A 6 29.63 43.86 -51.44
N LEU A 7 28.31 43.77 -51.63
CA LEU A 7 27.34 42.75 -52.10
C LEU A 7 27.14 41.56 -51.13
N THR A 8 25.84 41.31 -50.81
CA THR A 8 25.19 40.20 -50.01
C THR A 8 25.11 40.44 -48.49
N LEU A 9 24.03 40.24 -47.71
CA LEU A 9 22.79 39.44 -47.76
C LEU A 9 21.76 39.94 -46.69
N LEU A 10 20.46 39.64 -46.89
CA LEU A 10 19.32 39.63 -45.93
C LEU A 10 19.49 38.54 -44.81
N PRO A 11 18.50 38.26 -43.90
CA PRO A 11 18.13 38.93 -42.64
C PRO A 11 18.21 37.97 -41.39
N ALA A 12 18.29 38.48 -40.15
CA ALA A 12 18.18 37.65 -38.91
C ALA A 12 17.90 38.56 -37.69
N THR A 13 16.71 38.51 -37.05
CA THR A 13 16.25 37.72 -35.87
C THR A 13 16.65 38.25 -34.48
N VAL A 14 15.61 38.46 -33.65
CA VAL A 14 15.48 38.16 -32.20
C VAL A 14 16.72 38.37 -31.32
N GLU A 15 17.03 39.61 -30.92
CA GLU A 15 17.95 39.83 -29.78
C GLU A 15 17.93 41.25 -29.18
N ASN A 16 16.76 41.82 -28.86
CA ASN A 16 16.76 43.16 -28.25
C ASN A 16 15.60 43.48 -27.28
N MET A 17 15.29 42.57 -26.36
CA MET A 17 14.44 42.87 -25.18
C MET A 17 15.09 42.45 -23.86
N GLN A 18 16.39 42.71 -23.68
CA GLN A 18 17.07 42.56 -22.39
C GLN A 18 17.35 43.91 -21.67
N HIS A 19 17.06 45.05 -22.30
CA HIS A 19 17.36 46.37 -21.71
C HIS A 19 16.19 47.10 -21.03
N LEU A 20 15.01 46.48 -20.90
CA LEU A 20 13.82 47.12 -20.28
C LEU A 20 13.54 46.71 -18.83
N TRP A 21 14.31 45.78 -18.24
CA TRP A 21 14.10 45.27 -16.88
C TRP A 21 15.08 45.81 -15.82
N SER A 22 15.86 46.85 -16.12
CA SER A 22 16.81 47.45 -15.16
C SER A 22 16.33 48.78 -14.54
N ARG A 23 15.03 49.08 -14.58
CA ARG A 23 14.50 50.38 -14.12
C ARG A 23 13.25 50.35 -13.22
N LEU A 24 12.91 49.19 -12.66
CA LEU A 24 11.80 49.00 -11.71
C LEU A 24 12.23 48.21 -10.46
N GLY A 25 13.45 48.45 -9.99
CA GLY A 25 13.88 48.08 -8.64
C GLY A 25 14.05 49.37 -7.84
N ASP A 26 13.14 49.61 -6.90
CA ASP A 26 13.35 50.33 -5.63
C ASP A 26 12.00 50.71 -5.02
N MET A 27 11.36 49.78 -4.29
CA MET A 27 10.47 50.14 -3.18
C MET A 27 10.65 49.12 -2.04
N PRO A 28 10.83 49.59 -0.79
CA PRO A 28 11.20 48.74 0.33
C PRO A 28 10.00 47.95 0.89
N ILE A 29 10.30 46.74 1.34
CA ILE A 29 9.40 45.86 2.10
C ILE A 29 9.63 46.18 3.57
N GLU A 30 8.63 46.77 4.24
CA GLU A 30 8.54 46.68 5.69
C GLU A 30 7.18 46.12 6.12
N SER A 31 7.31 45.16 7.04
CA SER A 31 6.33 44.43 7.82
C SER A 31 5.01 45.14 8.11
N HIS A 32 3.91 44.40 8.08
CA HIS A 32 3.02 44.27 9.25
C HIS A 32 2.04 43.09 9.08
N ASN A 33 2.10 42.17 10.06
CA ASN A 33 0.97 41.31 10.43
C ASN A 33 -0.28 42.18 10.64
N PHE A 34 -1.39 41.89 9.95
CA PHE A 34 -2.70 42.33 10.45
C PHE A 34 -3.81 41.31 10.16
N PHE A 35 -4.38 40.89 11.29
CA PHE A 35 -5.58 40.09 11.52
C PHE A 35 -6.76 40.47 10.61
N PHE A 36 -7.43 39.46 10.04
CA PHE A 36 -8.75 39.64 9.41
C PHE A 36 -9.85 39.64 10.48
N GLN A 37 -10.55 40.76 10.64
CA GLN A 37 -11.93 40.78 11.10
C GLN A 37 -12.73 41.75 10.23
N GLY A 38 -13.97 41.36 9.91
CA GLY A 38 -15.01 42.33 9.61
C GLY A 38 -15.52 42.31 8.17
N THR A 39 -16.59 41.55 7.98
CA THR A 39 -17.60 41.77 6.96
C THR A 39 -18.11 43.21 7.01
N LYS A 40 -18.15 43.90 5.87
CA LYS A 40 -19.18 44.88 5.42
C LYS A 40 -18.65 45.69 4.23
N GLY A 41 -19.47 45.83 3.19
CA GLY A 41 -19.24 46.84 2.16
C GLY A 41 -19.43 46.38 0.71
N ILE A 42 -20.47 45.59 0.43
CA ILE A 42 -21.05 45.58 -0.92
C ILE A 42 -21.81 46.90 -1.11
N THR A 43 -21.68 47.47 -2.31
CA THR A 43 -22.48 48.52 -2.96
C THR A 43 -22.30 49.98 -2.56
N TRP A 44 -21.84 50.79 -3.54
CA TRP A 44 -22.28 52.14 -3.99
C TRP A 44 -21.14 52.64 -4.90
N LEU A 45 -21.19 52.78 -6.24
CA LEU A 45 -22.26 52.82 -7.22
C LEU A 45 -21.76 52.25 -8.56
N ALA A 46 -22.68 51.57 -9.24
CA ALA A 46 -22.66 51.42 -10.69
C ALA A 46 -22.75 52.80 -11.35
N ASN A 47 -21.76 53.17 -12.15
CA ASN A 47 -21.93 54.06 -13.30
C ASN A 47 -20.69 54.04 -14.19
N LEU A 48 -20.65 53.06 -15.08
CA LEU A 48 -20.22 53.19 -16.47
C LEU A 48 -20.57 51.84 -17.11
N GLY A 49 -21.75 51.83 -17.72
CA GLY A 49 -22.33 50.64 -18.30
C GLY A 49 -21.45 50.04 -19.38
N LEU A 50 -21.04 48.80 -19.17
CA LEU A 50 -20.97 47.79 -20.21
C LEU A 50 -21.52 46.50 -19.62
N ALA A 51 -22.76 46.22 -19.98
CA ALA A 51 -23.36 44.91 -19.83
C ALA A 51 -22.67 43.96 -20.82
N ALA A 52 -21.94 42.97 -20.31
CA ALA A 52 -21.63 41.76 -21.04
C ALA A 52 -21.85 40.56 -20.11
N ALA A 53 -23.03 39.98 -20.28
CA ALA A 53 -23.36 38.57 -20.12
C ALA A 53 -22.88 37.85 -18.85
N PHE A 54 -23.85 37.62 -17.94
CA PHE A 54 -23.96 36.35 -17.25
C PHE A 54 -23.84 35.17 -18.23
N ALA A 55 -23.30 34.07 -17.71
CA ALA A 55 -23.28 32.73 -18.30
C ALA A 55 -22.16 32.48 -19.33
N ILE A 56 -21.02 31.99 -18.84
CA ILE A 56 -20.43 30.67 -19.12
C ILE A 56 -19.55 30.35 -17.89
N TRP A 57 -20.21 30.03 -16.78
CA TRP A 57 -19.67 29.04 -15.85
C TRP A 57 -20.05 27.69 -16.47
N PRO A 58 -19.13 27.11 -17.25
CA PRO A 58 -18.53 25.88 -16.79
C PRO A 58 -17.07 25.81 -17.28
N PHE A 59 -16.17 26.54 -16.63
CA PHE A 59 -14.75 26.19 -16.71
C PHE A 59 -14.43 25.34 -15.49
N CYS A 60 -14.65 24.04 -15.68
CA CYS A 60 -13.98 22.91 -15.08
C CYS A 60 -13.23 23.21 -13.78
N ARG A 61 -13.71 22.60 -12.69
CA ARG A 61 -12.89 21.93 -11.67
C ARG A 61 -11.42 21.94 -12.12
N ARG A 62 -10.55 22.75 -11.50
CA ARG A 62 -9.11 22.59 -11.71
C ARG A 62 -8.86 21.10 -11.52
N PRO A 63 -8.36 20.35 -12.53
CA PRO A 63 -7.79 19.06 -12.21
C PRO A 63 -6.73 19.40 -11.16
N LYS A 64 -6.73 18.69 -10.01
CA LYS A 64 -5.57 18.72 -9.13
C LYS A 64 -4.38 18.55 -10.08
N GLN A 65 -3.53 19.57 -10.21
CA GLN A 65 -2.22 19.37 -10.79
C GLN A 65 -1.64 18.25 -9.95
N SER A 66 -1.58 17.04 -10.50
CA SER A 66 -0.77 15.98 -9.94
C SER A 66 0.63 16.56 -9.93
N ASN A 67 1.05 17.03 -8.76
CA ASN A 67 2.32 17.73 -8.62
C ASN A 67 3.39 16.74 -9.15
N PRO A 68 4.19 17.08 -10.18
CA PRO A 68 5.14 16.13 -10.75
C PRO A 68 6.12 15.60 -9.69
N GLU A 69 6.41 16.42 -8.68
CA GLU A 69 7.15 16.04 -7.48
C GLU A 69 6.43 14.98 -6.64
N THR A 70 5.09 15.02 -6.52
CA THR A 70 4.31 13.95 -5.85
C THR A 70 4.25 12.67 -6.66
N SER A 71 4.26 12.73 -7.99
CA SER A 71 4.35 11.51 -8.81
C SER A 71 5.74 10.89 -8.77
N GLN A 72 6.80 11.71 -8.88
CA GLN A 72 8.18 11.21 -8.81
C GLN A 72 8.52 10.67 -7.42
N SER A 73 8.22 11.42 -6.35
CA SER A 73 8.43 10.93 -4.97
C SER A 73 7.58 9.72 -4.63
N ARG A 74 6.37 9.59 -5.20
CA ARG A 74 5.56 8.37 -5.08
C ARG A 74 6.18 7.19 -5.82
N ILE A 75 6.66 7.38 -7.05
CA ILE A 75 7.36 6.34 -7.82
C ILE A 75 8.66 5.93 -7.13
N GLU A 76 9.42 6.88 -6.57
CA GLU A 76 10.64 6.61 -5.78
C GLU A 76 10.33 5.87 -4.47
N ALA A 77 9.24 6.24 -3.79
CA ALA A 77 8.77 5.51 -2.62
C ALA A 77 8.33 4.09 -2.98
N GLU A 78 7.56 3.93 -4.06
CA GLU A 78 7.09 2.64 -4.57
C GLU A 78 8.27 1.74 -4.97
N THR A 79 9.23 2.24 -5.75
CA THR A 79 10.45 1.50 -6.10
C THR A 79 11.28 1.12 -4.88
N THR A 80 11.45 2.03 -3.92
CA THR A 80 12.14 1.74 -2.66
C THR A 80 11.41 0.68 -1.83
N THR A 81 10.07 0.67 -1.85
CA THR A 81 9.28 -0.33 -1.13
C THR A 81 9.39 -1.71 -1.75
N VAL A 82 9.30 -1.81 -3.08
CA VAL A 82 9.47 -3.06 -3.81
C VAL A 82 10.85 -3.66 -3.51
N ASP A 83 11.91 -2.86 -3.57
CA ASP A 83 13.25 -3.31 -3.22
C ASP A 83 13.28 -3.86 -1.78
N LEU A 84 12.79 -3.10 -0.79
CA LEU A 84 12.80 -3.55 0.61
C LEU A 84 12.01 -4.84 0.84
N VAL A 85 10.90 -5.03 0.13
CA VAL A 85 10.10 -6.27 0.18
C VAL A 85 10.86 -7.44 -0.42
N GLU A 86 11.45 -7.29 -1.61
CA GLU A 86 12.26 -8.32 -2.25
C GLU A 86 13.45 -8.75 -1.38
N TRP A 87 14.16 -7.78 -0.81
CA TRP A 87 15.24 -8.04 0.14
C TRP A 87 14.74 -8.75 1.39
N GLY A 88 13.58 -8.36 1.93
CA GLY A 88 12.94 -9.02 3.06
C GLY A 88 12.63 -10.49 2.78
N ILE A 89 12.02 -10.79 1.63
CA ILE A 89 11.71 -12.15 1.20
C ILE A 89 12.99 -12.99 1.07
N ARG A 90 14.03 -12.46 0.42
CA ARG A 90 15.31 -13.14 0.26
C ARG A 90 15.98 -13.41 1.61
N LEU A 91 15.92 -12.48 2.56
CA LEU A 91 16.47 -12.66 3.91
C LEU A 91 15.72 -13.77 4.67
N GLY A 92 14.40 -13.87 4.50
CA GLY A 92 13.60 -14.98 5.03
C GLY A 92 14.06 -16.34 4.48
N GLN A 93 14.29 -16.43 3.18
CA GLN A 93 14.82 -17.65 2.53
C GLN A 93 16.23 -18.02 3.00
N LEU A 94 17.06 -17.03 3.34
CA LEU A 94 18.39 -17.24 3.90
C LEU A 94 18.39 -17.62 5.40
N GLY A 95 17.21 -17.80 6.00
CA GLY A 95 17.08 -18.14 7.42
C GLY A 95 17.46 -17.00 8.36
N LYS A 96 17.30 -15.75 7.93
CA LYS A 96 17.53 -14.54 8.73
C LYS A 96 16.23 -13.76 8.97
N PRO A 97 15.25 -14.36 9.66
CA PRO A 97 13.90 -13.80 9.77
C PRO A 97 13.86 -12.50 10.59
N GLU A 98 14.77 -12.27 11.52
CA GLU A 98 14.84 -11.02 12.29
C GLU A 98 15.21 -9.83 11.39
N LEU A 99 16.18 -10.04 10.49
CA LEU A 99 16.56 -9.00 9.52
C LEU A 99 15.47 -8.80 8.47
N ALA A 100 14.80 -9.87 8.05
CA ALA A 100 13.64 -9.79 7.16
C ALA A 100 12.54 -8.91 7.78
N ALA A 101 12.16 -9.19 9.04
CA ALA A 101 11.16 -8.41 9.76
C ALA A 101 11.53 -6.93 9.87
N GLN A 102 12.80 -6.60 10.14
CA GLN A 102 13.25 -5.20 10.19
C GLN A 102 13.11 -4.49 8.83
N ARG A 103 13.46 -5.15 7.73
CA ARG A 103 13.35 -4.58 6.38
C ARG A 103 11.90 -4.40 5.96
N LEU A 104 11.07 -5.40 6.22
CA LEU A 104 9.64 -5.38 5.90
C LEU A 104 8.89 -4.37 6.75
N THR A 105 9.25 -4.19 8.03
CA THR A 105 8.71 -3.11 8.89
C THR A 105 9.05 -1.73 8.33
N ARG A 106 10.21 -1.56 7.69
CA ARG A 106 10.54 -0.31 7.01
C ARG A 106 9.72 -0.14 5.74
N ALA A 107 9.52 -1.22 4.98
CA ALA A 107 8.68 -1.20 3.77
C ALA A 107 7.24 -0.77 4.08
N THR A 108 6.61 -1.35 5.11
CA THR A 108 5.23 -1.01 5.51
C THR A 108 5.08 0.44 6.01
N LYS A 109 6.16 1.05 6.54
CA LYS A 109 6.18 2.47 6.90
C LYS A 109 6.27 3.41 5.71
N ILE A 110 6.95 2.98 4.63
CA ILE A 110 7.08 3.79 3.41
C ILE A 110 5.82 3.66 2.56
N ASN A 111 5.29 2.44 2.41
CA ASN A 111 4.04 2.17 1.72
C ASN A 111 3.07 1.37 2.62
N PRO A 112 2.17 2.07 3.34
CA PRO A 112 1.17 1.43 4.19
C PRO A 112 0.04 0.70 3.45
N GLU A 113 -0.03 0.80 2.11
CA GLU A 113 -1.07 0.16 1.29
C GLU A 113 -0.58 -1.14 0.63
N ASP A 114 0.68 -1.56 0.88
CA ASP A 114 1.24 -2.77 0.32
C ASP A 114 0.89 -4.02 1.16
N ALA A 115 -0.16 -4.73 0.74
CA ALA A 115 -0.58 -5.99 1.36
C ALA A 115 0.53 -7.06 1.37
N SER A 116 1.38 -7.11 0.33
CA SER A 116 2.47 -8.08 0.21
C SER A 116 3.55 -7.81 1.26
N ALA A 117 3.88 -6.54 1.52
CA ALA A 117 4.81 -6.17 2.58
C ALA A 117 4.32 -6.64 3.96
N TYR A 118 3.04 -6.44 4.26
CA TYR A 118 2.43 -6.89 5.52
C TYR A 118 2.37 -8.42 5.62
N TYR A 119 2.00 -9.13 4.56
CA TYR A 119 1.98 -10.58 4.54
C TYR A 119 3.36 -11.19 4.81
N ASN A 120 4.39 -10.70 4.10
CA ASN A 120 5.77 -11.17 4.29
C ASN A 120 6.31 -10.78 5.68
N LEU A 121 5.93 -9.62 6.20
CA LEU A 121 6.26 -9.21 7.57
C LEU A 121 5.67 -10.21 8.57
N GLY A 122 4.40 -10.57 8.42
CA GLY A 122 3.74 -11.58 9.24
C GLY A 122 4.46 -12.92 9.22
N LEU A 123 4.89 -13.39 8.04
CA LEU A 123 5.68 -14.63 7.91
C LEU A 123 7.00 -14.57 8.68
N ALA A 124 7.75 -13.46 8.53
CA ALA A 124 9.02 -13.27 9.25
C ALA A 124 8.82 -13.20 10.77
N LEU A 125 7.75 -12.54 11.22
CA LEU A 125 7.39 -12.45 12.64
C LEU A 125 6.94 -13.80 13.22
N LEU A 126 6.20 -14.58 12.44
CA LEU A 126 5.81 -15.94 12.81
C LEU A 126 7.03 -16.85 13.00
N GLN A 127 8.00 -16.78 12.09
CA GLN A 127 9.27 -17.52 12.21
C GLN A 127 10.08 -17.13 13.45
N THR A 128 10.03 -15.85 13.85
CA THR A 128 10.66 -15.35 15.09
C THR A 128 9.78 -15.52 16.34
N LYS A 129 8.62 -16.19 16.23
CA LYS A 129 7.66 -16.42 17.31
C LYS A 129 7.07 -15.15 17.93
N GLN A 130 7.09 -14.04 17.21
CA GLN A 130 6.49 -12.78 17.62
C GLN A 130 5.00 -12.76 17.24
N TYR A 131 4.22 -13.67 17.83
CA TYR A 131 2.86 -13.99 17.36
C TYR A 131 1.90 -12.80 17.39
N ALA A 132 1.95 -11.94 18.42
CA ALA A 132 1.08 -10.76 18.50
C ALA A 132 1.30 -9.78 17.33
N GLN A 133 2.56 -9.52 16.98
CA GLN A 133 2.89 -8.66 15.84
C GLN A 133 2.59 -9.34 14.51
N ALA A 134 2.79 -10.67 14.42
CA ALA A 134 2.43 -11.44 13.23
C ALA A 134 0.92 -11.37 12.96
N ARG A 135 0.09 -11.48 14.00
CA ARG A 135 -1.36 -11.29 13.92
C ARG A 135 -1.71 -9.93 13.34
N GLU A 136 -1.18 -8.84 13.91
CA GLU A 136 -1.43 -7.48 13.41
C GLU A 136 -1.01 -7.31 11.94
N ALA A 137 0.12 -7.90 11.54
CA ALA A 137 0.60 -7.85 10.17
C ALA A 137 -0.31 -8.63 9.21
N PHE A 138 -0.77 -9.83 9.57
CA PHE A 138 -1.70 -10.60 8.75
C PHE A 138 -3.09 -9.96 8.69
N ASP A 139 -3.60 -9.42 9.79
CA ASP A 139 -4.86 -8.67 9.81
C ASP A 139 -4.81 -7.49 8.83
N LYS A 140 -3.70 -6.74 8.82
CA LYS A 140 -3.47 -5.66 7.85
C LYS A 140 -3.36 -6.15 6.41
N ALA A 141 -2.70 -7.29 6.17
CA ALA A 141 -2.62 -7.87 4.84
C ALA A 141 -4.02 -8.27 4.32
N ILE A 142 -4.87 -8.83 5.18
CA ILE A 142 -6.26 -9.20 4.87
C ILE A 142 -7.14 -7.96 4.63
N GLU A 143 -6.99 -6.92 5.44
CA GLU A 143 -7.71 -5.65 5.26
C GLU A 143 -7.43 -5.03 3.89
N LEU A 144 -6.16 -5.06 3.45
CA LEU A 144 -5.73 -4.51 2.17
C LEU A 144 -6.06 -5.44 0.99
N CYS A 145 -5.98 -6.77 1.19
CA CYS A 145 -6.27 -7.77 0.18
C CYS A 145 -7.12 -8.91 0.77
N PRO A 146 -8.46 -8.75 0.78
CA PRO A 146 -9.38 -9.74 1.36
C PRO A 146 -9.39 -11.10 0.65
N ASP A 147 -8.83 -11.20 -0.55
CA ASP A 147 -8.80 -12.46 -1.32
C ASP A 147 -7.49 -13.24 -1.13
N LEU A 148 -6.59 -12.75 -0.29
CA LEU A 148 -5.32 -13.42 0.02
C LEU A 148 -5.54 -14.60 0.98
N VAL A 149 -5.94 -15.75 0.45
CA VAL A 149 -6.19 -17.00 1.21
C VAL A 149 -5.01 -17.37 2.12
N ALA A 150 -3.78 -17.25 1.61
CA ALA A 150 -2.57 -17.56 2.37
C ALA A 150 -2.43 -16.71 3.65
N ALA A 151 -2.97 -15.48 3.68
CA ALA A 151 -2.95 -14.65 4.89
C ALA A 151 -3.91 -15.19 5.95
N TYR A 152 -5.10 -15.68 5.57
CA TYR A 152 -6.04 -16.33 6.48
C TYR A 152 -5.46 -17.60 7.10
N ILE A 153 -4.81 -18.45 6.28
CA ILE A 153 -4.15 -19.68 6.75
C ILE A 153 -3.06 -19.34 7.77
N ASN A 154 -2.17 -18.39 7.45
CA ASN A 154 -1.08 -18.03 8.35
C ASN A 154 -1.53 -17.26 9.60
N LEU A 155 -2.62 -16.49 9.52
CA LEU A 155 -3.27 -15.91 10.68
C LEU A 155 -3.86 -17.00 11.58
N GLY A 156 -4.54 -17.99 11.00
CA GLY A 156 -5.03 -19.18 11.71
C GLY A 156 -3.90 -19.93 12.41
N CYS A 157 -2.78 -20.16 11.74
CA CYS A 157 -1.58 -20.76 12.33
C CYS A 157 -1.01 -19.92 13.49
N THR A 158 -1.00 -18.60 13.34
CA THR A 158 -0.53 -17.67 14.37
C THR A 158 -1.42 -17.72 15.61
N LEU A 159 -2.73 -17.68 15.43
CA LEU A 159 -3.72 -17.76 16.50
C LEU A 159 -3.68 -19.14 17.21
N TYR A 160 -3.51 -20.22 16.44
CA TYR A 160 -3.31 -21.55 16.98
C TYR A 160 -2.06 -21.63 17.87
N ALA A 161 -0.95 -21.04 17.42
CA ALA A 161 0.29 -20.97 18.20
C ALA A 161 0.15 -20.11 19.48
N MET A 162 -0.78 -19.16 19.49
CA MET A 162 -1.15 -18.38 20.69
C MET A 162 -2.12 -19.13 21.61
N GLY A 163 -2.68 -20.27 21.20
CA GLY A 163 -3.69 -21.01 21.93
C GLY A 163 -5.13 -20.49 21.76
N GLU A 164 -5.35 -19.54 20.84
CA GLU A 164 -6.67 -19.00 20.51
C GLU A 164 -7.37 -19.89 19.47
N TYR A 165 -7.73 -21.12 19.85
CA TYR A 165 -8.19 -22.15 18.92
C TYR A 165 -9.52 -21.82 18.24
N GLU A 166 -10.46 -21.18 18.92
CA GLU A 166 -11.74 -20.74 18.34
C GLU A 166 -11.53 -19.65 17.29
N SER A 167 -10.66 -18.67 17.57
CA SER A 167 -10.29 -17.62 16.61
C SER A 167 -9.57 -18.23 15.40
N ALA A 168 -8.63 -19.16 15.64
CA ALA A 168 -7.92 -19.86 14.57
C ALA A 168 -8.88 -20.65 13.68
N LEU A 169 -9.84 -21.36 14.28
CA LEU A 169 -10.88 -22.10 13.56
C LEU A 169 -11.65 -21.18 12.60
N CYS A 170 -12.06 -20.00 13.07
CA CYS A 170 -12.78 -19.02 12.25
C CYS A 170 -11.97 -18.58 11.02
N GLU A 171 -10.68 -18.30 11.18
CA GLU A 171 -9.82 -17.87 10.05
C GLU A 171 -9.55 -19.02 9.07
N PHE A 172 -9.36 -20.25 9.54
CA PHE A 172 -9.26 -21.41 8.65
C PHE A 172 -10.57 -21.71 7.91
N GLN A 173 -11.74 -21.48 8.54
CA GLN A 173 -13.03 -21.63 7.87
C GLN A 173 -13.16 -20.63 6.72
N LYS A 174 -12.81 -19.36 6.95
CA LYS A 174 -12.75 -18.34 5.89
C LYS A 174 -11.77 -18.72 4.78
N ALA A 175 -10.63 -19.31 5.12
CA ALA A 175 -9.66 -19.78 4.12
C ALA A 175 -10.27 -20.87 3.22
N VAL A 176 -10.95 -21.86 3.82
CA VAL A 176 -11.65 -22.93 3.09
C VAL A 176 -12.82 -22.39 2.26
N GLU A 177 -13.59 -21.45 2.78
CA GLU A 177 -14.68 -20.79 2.02
C GLU A 177 -14.17 -20.07 0.77
N LYS A 178 -12.92 -19.55 0.81
CA LYS A 178 -12.28 -18.87 -0.31
C LYS A 178 -11.57 -19.83 -1.27
N ALA A 179 -10.98 -20.90 -0.75
CA ALA A 179 -10.30 -21.94 -1.52
C ALA A 179 -10.58 -23.32 -0.91
N GLU A 180 -11.62 -23.98 -1.43
CA GLU A 180 -12.03 -25.30 -0.96
C GLU A 180 -11.02 -26.41 -1.31
N ASP A 181 -10.12 -26.15 -2.27
CA ASP A 181 -9.08 -27.04 -2.75
C ASP A 181 -7.72 -26.85 -2.04
N ASP A 182 -7.64 -25.97 -1.04
CA ASP A 182 -6.43 -25.78 -0.24
C ASP A 182 -6.31 -26.83 0.88
N ALA A 183 -5.37 -27.76 0.72
CA ALA A 183 -5.16 -28.85 1.67
C ALA A 183 -4.66 -28.36 3.04
N ASP A 184 -3.87 -27.28 3.09
CA ASP A 184 -3.28 -26.76 4.31
C ASP A 184 -4.35 -26.07 5.17
N ALA A 185 -5.32 -25.40 4.55
CA ALA A 185 -6.49 -24.84 5.22
C ALA A 185 -7.35 -25.94 5.89
N TRP A 186 -7.65 -27.03 5.18
CA TRP A 186 -8.37 -28.18 5.75
C TRP A 186 -7.59 -28.87 6.88
N PHE A 187 -6.27 -28.98 6.74
CA PHE A 187 -5.42 -29.50 7.80
C PHE A 187 -5.45 -28.60 9.05
N GLY A 188 -5.39 -27.28 8.86
CA GLY A 188 -5.53 -26.29 9.93
C GLY A 188 -6.86 -26.41 10.69
N LEU A 189 -7.98 -26.58 9.97
CA LEU A 189 -9.28 -26.88 10.57
C LEU A 189 -9.26 -28.15 11.41
N GLY A 190 -8.71 -29.24 10.86
CA GLY A 190 -8.61 -30.51 11.57
C GLY A 190 -7.85 -30.39 12.89
N CYS A 191 -6.73 -29.66 12.89
CA CYS A 191 -5.95 -29.35 14.08
C CYS A 191 -6.74 -28.51 15.10
N CYS A 192 -7.48 -27.49 14.66
CA CYS A 192 -8.30 -26.66 15.55
C CYS A 192 -9.44 -27.47 16.18
N TYR A 193 -10.18 -28.25 15.39
CA TYR A 193 -11.24 -29.12 15.92
C TYR A 193 -10.71 -30.14 16.92
N LEU A 194 -9.52 -30.71 16.67
CA LEU A 194 -8.88 -31.64 17.58
C LEU A 194 -8.51 -30.98 18.92
N ALA A 195 -7.97 -29.76 18.87
CA ALA A 195 -7.61 -28.98 20.05
C ALA A 195 -8.85 -28.60 20.88
N LEU A 196 -9.98 -28.31 20.21
CA LEU A 196 -11.27 -27.99 20.82
C LEU A 196 -12.05 -29.24 21.30
N GLY A 197 -11.55 -30.45 21.04
CA GLY A 197 -12.20 -31.70 21.45
C GLY A 197 -13.32 -32.18 20.51
N ASN A 198 -13.52 -31.54 19.37
CA ASN A 198 -14.48 -31.94 18.34
C ASN A 198 -13.90 -33.01 17.41
N GLY A 199 -13.74 -34.23 17.92
CA GLY A 199 -13.11 -35.34 17.18
C GLY A 199 -13.79 -35.69 15.85
N ALA A 200 -15.12 -35.70 15.80
CA ALA A 200 -15.86 -36.04 14.58
C ALA A 200 -15.62 -35.05 13.42
N GLU A 201 -15.61 -33.75 13.69
CA GLU A 201 -15.33 -32.73 12.68
C GLU A 201 -13.84 -32.70 12.30
N SER A 202 -12.96 -32.95 13.27
CA SER A 202 -11.52 -33.09 13.02
C SER A 202 -11.21 -34.20 12.02
N VAL A 203 -11.83 -35.38 12.19
CA VAL A 203 -11.71 -36.52 11.27
C VAL A 203 -12.15 -36.15 9.85
N LYS A 204 -13.30 -35.48 9.69
CA LYS A 204 -13.78 -35.04 8.38
C LYS A 204 -12.81 -34.07 7.71
N ALA A 205 -12.30 -33.09 8.46
CA ALA A 205 -11.35 -32.11 7.95
C ALA A 205 -10.04 -32.75 7.50
N PHE A 206 -9.46 -33.67 8.30
CA PHE A 206 -8.25 -34.38 7.89
C PHE A 206 -8.48 -35.33 6.71
N GLN A 207 -9.63 -35.98 6.62
CA GLN A 207 -9.99 -36.76 5.43
C GLN A 207 -10.05 -35.89 4.18
N GLN A 208 -10.59 -34.68 4.28
CA GLN A 208 -10.63 -33.74 3.16
C GLN A 208 -9.24 -33.26 2.77
N ALA A 209 -8.39 -32.91 3.74
CA ALA A 209 -6.98 -32.59 3.49
C ALA A 209 -6.24 -33.73 2.77
N LEU A 210 -6.45 -34.98 3.19
CA LEU A 210 -5.84 -36.15 2.57
C LEU A 210 -6.41 -36.50 1.19
N LYS A 211 -7.66 -36.16 0.88
CA LYS A 211 -8.19 -36.29 -0.49
C LYS A 211 -7.45 -35.35 -1.45
N LEU A 212 -7.17 -34.12 -1.00
CA LEU A 212 -6.46 -33.12 -1.79
C LEU A 212 -4.96 -33.44 -1.88
N LYS A 213 -4.36 -33.92 -0.78
CA LYS A 213 -2.94 -34.26 -0.69
C LYS A 213 -2.74 -35.62 0.00
N PRO A 214 -2.86 -36.73 -0.75
CA PRO A 214 -2.80 -38.08 -0.19
C PRO A 214 -1.47 -38.47 0.46
N SER A 215 -0.38 -37.80 0.09
CA SER A 215 0.96 -38.07 0.60
C SER A 215 1.30 -37.28 1.88
N ASP A 216 0.34 -36.57 2.47
CA ASP A 216 0.60 -35.80 3.69
C ASP A 216 0.64 -36.70 4.93
N PHE A 217 1.87 -36.98 5.38
CA PHE A 217 2.10 -37.81 6.56
C PHE A 217 1.56 -37.17 7.84
N GLN A 218 1.61 -35.83 7.97
CA GLN A 218 1.12 -35.15 9.17
C GLN A 218 -0.40 -35.26 9.26
N ALA A 219 -1.11 -35.06 8.14
CA ALA A 219 -2.55 -35.25 8.09
C ALA A 219 -2.96 -36.71 8.39
N THR A 220 -2.21 -37.68 7.89
CA THR A 220 -2.44 -39.11 8.17
C THR A 220 -2.25 -39.44 9.65
N PHE A 221 -1.17 -38.94 10.25
CA PHE A 221 -0.88 -39.14 11.67
C PHE A 221 -1.96 -38.50 12.56
N ASN A 222 -2.34 -37.25 12.27
CA ASN A 222 -3.35 -36.55 13.05
C ASN A 222 -4.75 -37.16 12.88
N LEU A 223 -5.09 -37.68 11.69
CA LEU A 223 -6.31 -38.45 11.48
C LEU A 223 -6.32 -39.71 12.35
N ALA A 224 -5.23 -40.47 12.36
CA ALA A 224 -5.12 -41.67 13.19
C ALA A 224 -5.26 -41.35 14.69
N TYR A 225 -4.68 -40.23 15.14
CA TYR A 225 -4.83 -39.75 16.50
C TYR A 225 -6.27 -39.31 16.81
N ALA A 226 -6.91 -38.58 15.89
CA ALA A 226 -8.30 -38.14 16.05
C ALA A 226 -9.30 -39.30 16.12
N LEU A 227 -9.01 -40.43 15.45
CA LEU A 227 -9.84 -41.65 15.50
C LEU A 227 -9.69 -42.44 16.81
N GLN A 228 -8.63 -42.22 17.59
CA GLN A 228 -8.39 -42.91 18.86
C GLN A 228 -9.01 -42.20 20.07
N LYS A 229 -9.36 -40.92 19.93
CA LYS A 229 -10.04 -40.11 20.95
C LYS A 229 -11.55 -40.25 20.86
#